data_AF-A0A1Q3ETI9-F1
#
_entry.id   AF-A0A1Q3ETI9-F1
#
_cell.length_a   1.000
_cell.length_b   1.000
_cell.length_c   1.000
_cell.angle_alpha   90.00
_cell.angle_beta   90.00
_cell.angle_gamma   90.00
#
_symmetry.space_group_name_H-M   'P 1'
#
loop_
_entity.id
_entity.type
_entity.pdbx_description
1 polymer ?
#
loop_
_entity_poly.entity_id
_entity_poly.type
_entity_poly.pdbx_seq_one_letter_code
_entity_poly.pdbx_strand_id
1 'polypeptide(L)'
;MTKTTIPITVFTGFLGAGKTTVILSLLPKLPKDNKVVLLKNEYGDVEVDSKLAKESSLTAVSEILNGCMCCVLVGQMQNALLEIRDQYHPDRILIECSGSAFPATLAFQIREMERNTGGDFKLDSIITVIDAENFAGYEDTSPTAKMQASYTDVILINKWESVSDRHLDITRNYSRTRMPTLKIHLMLTKYKL
;
A
#
# COMPACT_ATOMS: atom_id res chain seq x y z
N MET A 1 -18.91 -22.11 -11.55
CA MET A 1 -18.39 -20.73 -11.60
C MET A 1 -16.95 -20.79 -11.18
N THR A 2 -16.01 -20.32 -12.01
CA THR A 2 -14.59 -20.31 -11.66
C THR A 2 -14.39 -19.35 -10.48
N LYS A 3 -13.91 -19.90 -9.36
CA LYS A 3 -13.55 -19.13 -8.17
C LYS A 3 -12.52 -18.08 -8.59
N THR A 4 -12.91 -16.81 -8.59
CA THR A 4 -12.02 -15.72 -9.02
C THR A 4 -11.31 -15.21 -7.78
N THR A 5 -10.02 -15.53 -7.68
CA THR A 5 -9.17 -15.07 -6.57
C THR A 5 -9.00 -13.55 -6.64
N ILE A 6 -9.27 -12.86 -5.53
CA ILE A 6 -9.14 -11.41 -5.39
C ILE A 6 -7.69 -11.07 -5.04
N PRO A 7 -6.93 -10.41 -5.94
CA PRO A 7 -5.58 -9.95 -5.67
C PRO A 7 -5.60 -8.79 -4.66
N ILE A 8 -4.68 -8.85 -3.69
CA ILE A 8 -4.46 -7.84 -2.67
C ILE A 8 -3.09 -7.19 -2.88
N THR A 9 -3.07 -5.90 -3.16
CA THR A 9 -1.84 -5.09 -3.25
C THR A 9 -1.72 -4.20 -2.02
N VAL A 10 -0.58 -4.26 -1.32
CA VAL A 10 -0.33 -3.49 -0.11
C VAL A 10 0.59 -2.32 -0.42
N PHE A 11 0.22 -1.12 0.00
CA PHE A 11 1.04 0.09 -0.04
C PHE A 11 1.51 0.43 1.38
N THR A 12 2.83 0.47 1.56
CA THR A 12 3.50 0.81 2.81
C THR A 12 4.55 1.88 2.58
N GLY A 13 5.16 2.38 3.66
CA GLY A 13 6.11 3.49 3.65
C GLY A 13 5.74 4.55 4.68
N PHE A 14 6.69 5.42 5.02
CA PHE A 14 6.55 6.41 6.07
C PHE A 14 5.33 7.35 5.87
N LEU A 15 4.89 7.96 6.96
CA LEU A 15 3.88 9.02 6.92
C LEU A 15 4.39 10.17 6.02
N GLY A 16 3.51 10.74 5.20
CA GLY A 16 3.88 11.81 4.26
C GLY A 16 4.56 11.36 2.97
N ALA A 17 4.85 10.06 2.78
CA ALA A 17 5.45 9.54 1.55
C ALA A 17 4.55 9.66 0.30
N GLY A 18 3.28 9.99 0.48
CA GLY A 18 2.32 10.18 -0.62
C GLY A 18 1.67 8.88 -1.11
N LYS A 19 1.52 7.88 -0.23
CA LYS A 19 0.88 6.59 -0.57
C LYS A 19 -0.52 6.76 -1.16
N THR A 20 -1.41 7.51 -0.50
CA THR A 20 -2.76 7.81 -1.00
C THR A 20 -2.71 8.43 -2.39
N THR A 21 -1.87 9.44 -2.58
CA THR A 21 -1.70 10.14 -3.87
C THR A 21 -1.20 9.21 -4.95
N VAL A 22 -0.23 8.36 -4.64
CA VAL A 22 0.30 7.30 -5.51
C VAL A 22 -0.83 6.36 -5.93
N ILE A 23 -1.61 5.84 -4.98
CA ILE A 23 -2.74 4.94 -5.23
C ILE A 23 -3.75 5.61 -6.17
N LEU A 24 -4.20 6.81 -5.83
CA LEU A 24 -5.18 7.56 -6.62
C LEU A 24 -4.69 7.85 -8.05
N SER A 25 -3.39 8.12 -8.22
CA SER A 25 -2.79 8.33 -9.55
C SER A 25 -2.70 7.05 -10.40
N LEU A 26 -2.75 5.87 -9.75
CA LEU A 26 -2.74 4.57 -10.42
C LEU A 26 -4.14 4.10 -10.81
N LEU A 27 -5.18 4.49 -10.08
CA LEU A 27 -6.55 4.02 -10.33
C LEU A 27 -7.03 4.26 -11.78
N PRO A 28 -6.84 5.45 -12.40
CA PRO A 28 -7.27 5.67 -13.78
C PRO A 28 -6.55 4.82 -14.82
N LYS A 29 -5.42 4.20 -14.45
CA LYS A 29 -4.62 3.31 -15.32
C LYS A 29 -5.09 1.86 -15.26
N LEU A 30 -5.99 1.53 -14.34
CA LEU A 30 -6.59 0.20 -14.25
C LEU A 30 -7.70 0.04 -15.30
N PRO A 31 -8.05 -1.20 -15.68
CA PRO A 31 -9.18 -1.43 -16.57
C PRO A 31 -10.46 -0.78 -16.04
N LYS A 32 -11.22 -0.11 -16.91
CA LYS A 32 -12.39 0.69 -16.51
C LYS A 32 -13.49 -0.11 -15.81
N ASP A 33 -13.58 -1.40 -16.12
CA ASP A 33 -14.60 -2.30 -15.56
C ASP A 33 -14.12 -3.00 -14.26
N ASN A 34 -12.92 -2.67 -13.77
CA ASN A 34 -12.34 -3.28 -12.57
C ASN A 34 -12.89 -2.61 -11.30
N LYS A 35 -13.61 -3.39 -10.49
CA LYS A 35 -14.09 -2.96 -9.17
C LYS A 35 -12.94 -3.02 -8.16
N VAL A 36 -12.34 -1.87 -7.90
CA VAL A 36 -11.27 -1.73 -6.91
C VAL A 36 -11.82 -1.21 -5.59
N VAL A 37 -11.49 -1.89 -4.50
CA VAL A 37 -11.74 -1.42 -3.13
C VAL A 37 -10.42 -0.98 -2.51
N LEU A 38 -10.39 0.22 -1.93
CA LEU A 38 -9.27 0.71 -1.15
C LEU A 38 -9.60 0.58 0.34
N LEU A 39 -8.81 -0.20 1.06
CA LEU A 39 -8.85 -0.36 2.51
C LEU A 39 -7.71 0.47 3.13
N LYS A 40 -8.05 1.45 3.95
CA LYS A 40 -7.07 2.33 4.60
C LYS A 40 -6.97 2.02 6.08
N ASN A 41 -5.75 1.97 6.61
CA ASN A 41 -5.49 1.82 8.04
C ASN A 41 -4.95 3.14 8.60
N GLU A 42 -5.80 3.98 9.20
CA GLU A 42 -5.40 5.26 9.81
C GLU A 42 -5.60 5.34 11.32
N TYR A 43 -4.74 6.13 11.94
CA TYR A 43 -4.88 6.63 13.31
C TYR A 43 -4.84 8.15 13.26
N GLY A 44 -5.97 8.81 13.54
CA GLY A 44 -6.09 10.27 13.58
C GLY A 44 -6.33 10.95 12.23
N ASP A 45 -7.31 11.86 12.24
CA ASP A 45 -7.78 12.83 11.23
C ASP A 45 -8.50 12.34 9.96
N VAL A 46 -9.79 12.70 9.92
CA VAL A 46 -10.88 12.18 9.06
C VAL A 46 -11.21 13.09 7.85
N GLU A 47 -10.59 14.27 7.73
CA GLU A 47 -11.19 15.33 6.88
C GLU A 47 -10.56 15.54 5.48
N VAL A 48 -9.38 14.99 5.18
CA VAL A 48 -8.66 15.37 3.94
C VAL A 48 -9.01 14.48 2.73
N ASP A 49 -9.32 13.20 2.93
CA ASP A 49 -9.28 12.22 1.83
C ASP A 49 -10.61 11.95 1.13
N SER A 50 -11.75 12.27 1.74
CA SER A 50 -13.07 12.08 1.12
C SER A 50 -13.29 12.99 -0.09
N LYS A 51 -12.52 14.09 -0.22
CA LYS A 51 -12.52 14.99 -1.39
C LYS A 51 -11.83 14.36 -2.59
N LEU A 52 -10.71 13.68 -2.39
CA LEU A 52 -9.91 13.09 -3.47
C LEU A 52 -10.55 11.84 -4.06
N ALA A 53 -11.27 11.06 -3.24
CA ALA A 53 -11.97 9.87 -3.70
C ALA A 53 -13.11 10.17 -4.68
N LYS A 54 -13.83 11.29 -4.50
CA LYS A 54 -15.00 11.68 -5.32
C LYS A 54 -14.66 12.00 -6.79
N GLU A 55 -13.39 12.26 -7.10
CA GLU A 55 -12.94 12.57 -8.47
C GLU A 55 -12.49 11.32 -9.25
N SER A 56 -12.41 10.16 -8.61
CA SER A 56 -11.95 8.91 -9.21
C SER A 56 -13.09 7.88 -9.26
N SER A 57 -13.06 6.97 -10.23
CA SER A 57 -14.08 5.90 -10.45
C SER A 57 -14.17 4.84 -9.34
N LEU A 58 -13.88 5.23 -8.09
CA LEU A 58 -13.97 4.40 -6.90
C LEU A 58 -15.45 4.09 -6.63
N THR A 59 -15.80 2.81 -6.79
CA THR A 59 -17.18 2.35 -6.57
C THR A 59 -17.48 2.16 -5.08
N ALA A 60 -16.44 2.02 -4.24
CA ALA A 60 -16.56 2.05 -2.78
C ALA A 60 -15.21 2.37 -2.14
N VAL A 61 -15.12 3.51 -1.45
CA VAL A 61 -14.15 3.71 -0.37
C VAL A 61 -14.91 3.34 0.89
N SER A 62 -14.74 2.10 1.36
CA SER A 62 -15.20 1.76 2.71
C SER A 62 -14.16 2.27 3.69
N GLU A 63 -14.34 3.52 4.09
CA GLU A 63 -13.67 4.08 5.26
C GLU A 63 -14.39 3.50 6.48
N ILE A 64 -13.68 2.76 7.34
CA ILE A 64 -14.25 2.27 8.60
C ILE A 64 -14.36 3.48 9.54
N LEU A 65 -15.41 4.27 9.33
CA LEU A 65 -15.85 5.39 10.15
C LEU A 65 -16.64 4.82 11.33
N ASN A 66 -15.93 4.20 12.28
CA ASN A 66 -16.30 4.11 13.70
C ASN A 66 -15.28 3.24 14.44
N GLY A 67 -14.23 3.87 14.98
CA GLY A 67 -13.40 3.29 16.04
C GLY A 67 -11.97 2.90 15.64
N CYS A 68 -11.03 3.33 16.47
CA CYS A 68 -9.59 3.12 16.38
C CYS A 68 -9.14 1.74 15.90
N MET A 69 -8.29 1.71 14.86
CA MET A 69 -7.42 0.56 14.52
C MET A 69 -5.95 0.77 14.98
N CYS A 70 -5.69 1.46 16.09
CA CYS A 70 -4.36 1.35 16.76
C CYS A 70 -4.15 0.02 17.49
N CYS A 71 -5.14 -0.87 17.49
CA CYS A 71 -5.05 -2.20 18.09
C CYS A 71 -5.63 -3.25 17.14
N VAL A 72 -5.11 -3.36 15.90
CA VAL A 72 -5.44 -4.52 15.06
C VAL A 72 -4.66 -5.73 15.57
N LEU A 73 -5.14 -6.25 16.69
CA LEU A 73 -5.08 -7.66 17.00
C LEU A 73 -5.43 -8.43 15.72
N VAL A 74 -4.56 -9.37 15.37
CA VAL A 74 -4.82 -10.46 14.42
C VAL A 74 -6.30 -10.86 14.51
N GLY A 75 -7.09 -10.56 13.48
CA GLY A 75 -8.54 -10.85 13.46
C GLY A 75 -9.41 -9.82 12.71
N GLN A 76 -9.20 -8.51 12.91
CA GLN A 76 -10.08 -7.50 12.28
C GLN A 76 -9.85 -7.35 10.76
N MET A 77 -8.61 -7.44 10.29
CA MET A 77 -8.32 -7.43 8.85
C MET A 77 -9.00 -8.60 8.13
N GLN A 78 -9.03 -9.78 8.75
CA GLN A 78 -9.64 -10.97 8.17
C GLN A 78 -11.15 -10.75 7.96
N ASN A 79 -11.83 -10.25 8.98
CA ASN A 79 -13.26 -9.94 8.92
C ASN A 79 -13.56 -8.85 7.87
N ALA A 80 -12.75 -7.78 7.82
CA ALA A 80 -12.92 -6.72 6.84
C ALA A 80 -12.75 -7.24 5.40
N LEU A 81 -11.77 -8.09 5.14
CA LEU A 81 -11.57 -8.70 3.82
C LEU A 81 -12.76 -9.58 3.42
N LEU A 82 -13.29 -10.38 4.35
CA LEU A 82 -14.47 -11.22 4.10
C LEU A 82 -15.72 -10.37 3.82
N GLU A 83 -15.94 -9.33 4.62
CA GLU A 83 -17.06 -8.39 4.41
C GLU A 83 -16.95 -7.68 3.06
N ILE A 84 -15.75 -7.23 2.70
CA ILE A 84 -15.49 -6.61 1.40
C ILE A 84 -15.83 -7.57 0.25
N ARG A 85 -15.36 -8.82 0.34
CA ARG A 85 -15.66 -9.86 -0.66
C ARG A 85 -17.16 -10.10 -0.81
N ASP A 86 -17.87 -10.20 0.31
CA ASP A 86 -19.27 -10.63 0.34
C ASP A 86 -20.25 -9.49 -0.02
N GLN A 87 -19.93 -8.24 0.32
CA GLN A 87 -20.80 -7.08 0.03
C GLN A 87 -20.49 -6.41 -1.31
N TYR A 88 -19.21 -6.24 -1.65
CA TYR A 88 -18.81 -5.40 -2.78
C TYR A 88 -18.37 -6.20 -4.01
N HIS A 89 -18.02 -7.48 -3.83
CA HIS A 89 -17.51 -8.38 -4.88
C HIS A 89 -16.42 -7.71 -5.75
N PRO A 90 -15.30 -7.26 -5.15
CA PRO A 90 -14.28 -6.52 -5.89
C PRO A 90 -13.42 -7.44 -6.77
N ASP A 91 -12.90 -6.87 -7.84
CA ASP A 91 -11.89 -7.49 -8.70
C ASP A 91 -10.46 -7.32 -8.13
N ARG A 92 -10.27 -6.34 -7.23
CA ARG A 92 -8.99 -6.08 -6.55
C ARG A 92 -9.19 -5.32 -5.24
N ILE A 93 -8.36 -5.63 -4.25
CA ILE A 93 -8.26 -4.86 -3.00
C ILE A 93 -6.89 -4.19 -2.94
N LEU A 94 -6.87 -2.89 -2.68
CA LEU A 94 -5.69 -2.13 -2.34
C LEU A 94 -5.72 -1.89 -0.83
N ILE A 95 -4.61 -2.14 -0.14
CA ILE A 95 -4.47 -1.83 1.29
C ILE A 95 -3.44 -0.73 1.45
N GLU A 96 -3.83 0.41 2.01
CA GLU A 96 -2.89 1.43 2.47
C GLU A 96 -2.63 1.27 3.96
N CYS A 97 -1.37 1.09 4.33
CA CYS A 97 -0.96 0.93 5.72
C CYS A 97 -0.37 2.21 6.30
N SER A 98 -0.63 2.48 7.57
CA SER A 98 0.01 3.58 8.31
C SER A 98 1.53 3.42 8.32
N GLY A 99 2.25 4.55 8.52
CA GLY A 99 3.71 4.60 8.40
C GLY A 99 4.51 3.73 9.38
N SER A 100 3.85 3.14 10.38
CA SER A 100 4.43 2.23 11.39
C SER A 100 4.12 0.75 11.16
N ALA A 101 3.31 0.41 10.16
CA ALA A 101 2.92 -0.98 9.92
C ALA A 101 4.05 -1.78 9.26
N PHE A 102 4.37 -2.93 9.85
CA PHE A 102 5.44 -3.79 9.35
C PHE A 102 4.97 -4.67 8.18
N PRO A 103 5.65 -4.63 7.02
CA PRO A 103 5.28 -5.41 5.82
C PRO A 103 5.15 -6.92 6.08
N ALA A 104 6.03 -7.47 6.92
CA ALA A 104 6.05 -8.90 7.26
C ALA A 104 4.73 -9.36 7.91
N THR A 105 4.19 -8.57 8.83
CA THR A 105 2.95 -8.89 9.54
C THR A 105 1.76 -8.93 8.58
N LEU A 106 1.70 -7.97 7.66
CA LEU A 106 0.65 -7.87 6.65
C LEU A 106 0.73 -9.03 5.66
N ALA A 107 1.95 -9.33 5.17
CA ALA A 107 2.20 -10.47 4.30
C ALA A 107 1.72 -11.78 4.95
N PHE A 108 2.05 -11.97 6.23
CA PHE A 108 1.63 -13.14 7.00
C PHE A 108 0.11 -13.23 7.11
N GLN A 109 -0.57 -12.15 7.51
CA GLN A 109 -2.03 -12.12 7.67
C GLN A 109 -2.78 -12.40 6.36
N ILE A 110 -2.32 -11.84 5.23
CA ILE A 110 -2.94 -12.07 3.93
C ILE A 110 -2.70 -13.51 3.46
N ARG A 111 -1.50 -14.07 3.68
CA ARG A 111 -1.20 -15.47 3.34
C ARG A 111 -1.98 -16.46 4.20
N GLU A 112 -2.22 -16.14 5.47
CA GLU A 112 -3.14 -16.89 6.33
C GLU A 112 -4.57 -16.85 5.77
N MET A 113 -5.04 -15.68 5.33
CA MET A 113 -6.36 -15.55 4.68
C MET A 113 -6.47 -16.35 3.38
N GLU A 114 -5.44 -16.32 2.54
CA GLU A 114 -5.36 -17.14 1.32
C GLU A 114 -5.55 -18.63 1.64
N ARG A 115 -4.88 -19.14 2.69
CA ARG A 115 -5.05 -20.53 3.14
C ARG A 115 -6.46 -20.80 3.67
N ASN A 116 -6.95 -19.96 4.59
CA ASN A 116 -8.20 -20.20 5.31
C ASN A 116 -9.45 -20.10 4.42
N THR A 117 -9.37 -19.32 3.34
CA THR A 117 -10.46 -19.15 2.38
C THR A 117 -10.34 -20.08 1.16
N GLY A 118 -9.34 -20.95 1.13
CA GLY A 118 -9.05 -21.81 -0.01
C GLY A 118 -8.75 -21.02 -1.28
N GLY A 119 -8.05 -19.90 -1.16
CA GLY A 119 -7.61 -19.06 -2.27
C GLY A 119 -8.63 -18.02 -2.76
N ASP A 120 -9.56 -17.55 -1.92
CA ASP A 120 -10.40 -16.39 -2.29
C ASP A 120 -9.57 -15.11 -2.40
N PHE A 121 -8.52 -14.99 -1.58
CA PHE A 121 -7.60 -13.87 -1.58
C PHE A 121 -6.20 -14.34 -1.96
N LYS A 122 -5.42 -13.44 -2.56
CA LYS A 122 -4.01 -13.69 -2.84
C LYS A 122 -3.20 -12.42 -2.64
N LEU A 123 -2.08 -12.51 -1.94
CA LEU A 123 -1.11 -11.42 -1.89
C LEU A 123 -0.49 -11.23 -3.29
N ASP A 124 -0.80 -10.12 -3.93
CA ASP A 124 -0.31 -9.77 -5.27
C ASP A 124 1.07 -9.11 -5.18
N SER A 125 1.18 -8.04 -4.39
CA SER A 125 2.45 -7.31 -4.22
C SER A 125 2.43 -6.45 -2.96
N ILE A 126 3.59 -6.31 -2.34
CA ILE A 126 3.87 -5.30 -1.34
C ILE A 126 4.73 -4.20 -1.97
N ILE A 127 4.20 -2.99 -1.95
CA ILE A 127 4.75 -1.80 -2.57
C ILE A 127 5.18 -0.81 -1.48
N THR A 128 6.47 -0.53 -1.40
CA THR A 128 7.02 0.46 -0.48
C THR A 128 7.22 1.78 -1.18
N VAL A 129 6.51 2.82 -0.71
CA VAL A 129 6.60 4.19 -1.21
C VAL A 129 7.65 4.95 -0.40
N ILE A 130 8.63 5.53 -1.10
CA ILE A 130 9.71 6.33 -0.53
C ILE A 130 9.53 7.78 -0.96
N ASP A 131 9.52 8.69 0.00
CA ASP A 131 9.60 10.13 -0.24
C ASP A 131 11.05 10.51 -0.59
N ALA A 132 11.33 10.90 -1.83
CA ALA A 132 12.68 11.33 -2.22
C ALA A 132 13.12 12.62 -1.52
N GLU A 133 12.23 13.59 -1.29
CA GLU A 133 12.56 14.89 -0.69
C GLU A 133 13.10 14.72 0.73
N ASN A 134 12.43 13.87 1.50
CA ASN A 134 12.73 13.62 2.91
C ASN A 134 13.63 12.39 3.13
N PHE A 135 14.12 11.76 2.05
CA PHE A 135 14.96 10.58 2.17
C PHE A 135 16.38 10.95 2.63
N ALA A 136 16.70 10.61 3.88
CA ALA A 136 18.06 10.74 4.43
C ALA A 136 18.81 9.38 4.52
N GLY A 137 18.22 8.31 3.98
CA GLY A 137 18.56 6.92 4.35
C GLY A 137 17.72 6.45 5.54
N TYR A 138 17.62 5.13 5.74
CA TYR A 138 17.03 4.64 7.00
C TYR A 138 18.13 4.63 8.06
N GLU A 139 17.90 5.35 9.15
CA GLU A 139 18.78 5.33 10.34
C GLU A 139 18.90 3.91 10.90
N ASP A 140 17.81 3.14 10.84
CA ASP A 140 17.81 1.75 11.26
C ASP A 140 18.43 0.83 10.19
N THR A 141 19.60 0.30 10.53
CA THR A 141 20.35 -0.66 9.72
C THR A 141 20.27 -2.09 10.26
N SER A 142 19.42 -2.31 11.27
CA SER A 142 19.25 -3.57 11.97
C SER A 142 18.86 -4.72 11.03
N PRO A 143 19.15 -5.96 11.44
CA PRO A 143 18.62 -7.14 10.76
C PRO A 143 17.10 -7.10 10.60
N THR A 144 16.38 -6.51 11.56
CA THR A 144 14.92 -6.34 11.52
C THR A 144 14.50 -5.42 10.37
N ALA A 145 15.14 -4.26 10.20
CA ALA A 145 14.87 -3.36 9.08
C ALA A 145 15.17 -4.03 7.71
N LYS A 146 16.27 -4.80 7.63
CA LYS A 146 16.61 -5.57 6.42
C LYS A 146 15.61 -6.69 6.14
N MET A 147 15.15 -7.38 7.17
CA MET A 147 14.12 -8.42 7.05
C MET A 147 12.80 -7.81 6.57
N GLN A 148 12.38 -6.68 7.12
CA GLN A 148 11.17 -5.98 6.68
C GLN A 148 11.26 -5.52 5.22
N ALA A 149 12.42 -5.00 4.83
CA ALA A 149 12.74 -4.67 3.45
C ALA A 149 12.58 -5.87 2.49
N SER A 150 12.95 -7.10 2.91
CA SER A 150 12.84 -8.29 2.06
C SER A 150 11.41 -8.73 1.73
N TYR A 151 10.39 -8.21 2.43
CA TYR A 151 8.98 -8.47 2.10
C TYR A 151 8.43 -7.49 1.05
N THR A 152 9.19 -6.45 0.69
CA THR A 152 8.79 -5.55 -0.39
C THR A 152 9.04 -6.23 -1.72
N ASP A 153 8.10 -6.13 -2.66
CA ASP A 153 8.28 -6.59 -4.04
C ASP A 153 8.67 -5.44 -4.98
N VAL A 154 8.11 -4.25 -4.71
CA VAL A 154 8.30 -3.04 -5.52
C VAL A 154 8.61 -1.85 -4.64
N ILE A 155 9.62 -1.08 -5.03
CA ILE A 155 9.89 0.24 -4.46
C ILE A 155 9.38 1.31 -5.41
N LEU A 156 8.53 2.19 -4.91
CA LEU A 156 8.09 3.40 -5.59
C LEU A 156 8.79 4.61 -4.99
N ILE A 157 9.63 5.29 -5.76
CA ILE A 157 10.22 6.56 -5.34
C ILE A 157 9.29 7.69 -5.81
N ASN A 158 8.73 8.42 -4.86
CA ASN A 158 7.83 9.55 -5.05
C ASN A 158 8.55 10.89 -4.80
N LYS A 159 7.99 11.99 -5.30
CA LYS A 159 8.52 13.37 -5.16
C LYS A 159 9.97 13.56 -5.66
N TRP A 160 10.42 12.70 -6.56
CA TRP A 160 11.79 12.72 -7.05
C TRP A 160 12.09 13.94 -7.93
N GLU A 161 11.06 14.60 -8.45
CA GLU A 161 11.17 15.80 -9.27
C GLU A 161 11.65 17.03 -8.51
N SER A 162 11.50 17.04 -7.18
CA SER A 162 11.90 18.16 -6.33
C SER A 162 13.34 18.06 -5.84
N VAL A 163 14.07 16.98 -6.20
CA VAL A 163 15.42 16.71 -5.72
C VAL A 163 16.43 16.70 -6.87
N SER A 164 17.70 16.99 -6.55
CA SER A 164 18.78 16.88 -7.54
C SER A 164 19.01 15.44 -8.00
N ASP A 165 19.55 15.26 -9.21
CA ASP A 165 19.92 13.94 -9.74
C ASP A 165 20.83 13.17 -8.77
N ARG A 166 21.78 13.88 -8.13
CA ARG A 166 22.67 13.29 -7.11
C ARG A 166 21.88 12.71 -5.93
N HIS A 167 20.87 13.43 -5.46
CA HIS A 167 20.05 12.99 -4.33
C HIS A 167 19.17 11.79 -4.73
N LEU A 168 18.57 11.84 -5.92
CA LEU A 168 17.80 10.73 -6.47
C LEU A 168 18.66 9.46 -6.63
N ASP A 169 19.91 9.61 -7.07
CA ASP A 169 20.85 8.51 -7.17
C ASP A 169 21.22 7.92 -5.81
N ILE A 170 21.35 8.76 -4.77
CA ILE A 170 21.53 8.29 -3.39
C ILE A 170 20.33 7.43 -2.96
N THR A 171 19.10 7.91 -3.18
CA THR A 171 17.88 7.17 -2.84
C THR A 171 17.81 5.83 -3.58
N ARG A 172 18.07 5.81 -4.88
CA ARG A 172 18.07 4.59 -5.71
C ARG A 172 19.15 3.60 -5.28
N ASN A 173 20.37 4.08 -5.06
CA ASN A 173 21.49 3.22 -4.68
C ASN A 173 21.30 2.62 -3.29
N TYR A 174 20.72 3.39 -2.36
CA TYR A 174 20.34 2.87 -1.06
C TYR A 174 19.34 1.71 -1.19
N SER A 175 18.27 1.92 -1.97
CA SER A 175 17.25 0.90 -2.24
C SER A 175 17.85 -0.36 -2.87
N ARG A 176 18.74 -0.21 -3.87
CA ARG A 176 19.41 -1.35 -4.54
C ARG A 176 20.36 -2.10 -3.62
N THR A 177 21.12 -1.40 -2.78
CA THR A 177 22.10 -2.03 -1.89
C THR A 177 21.42 -2.92 -0.85
N ARG A 178 20.25 -2.50 -0.36
CA ARG A 178 19.48 -3.25 0.64
C ARG A 178 18.52 -4.25 0.03
N MET A 179 18.07 -4.01 -1.19
CA MET A 179 17.04 -4.82 -1.85
C MET A 179 17.43 -5.07 -3.33
N PRO A 180 18.52 -5.83 -3.57
CA PRO A 180 19.17 -5.90 -4.89
C PRO A 180 18.30 -6.54 -5.97
N THR A 181 17.30 -7.34 -5.59
CA THR A 181 16.43 -8.08 -6.51
C THR A 181 15.11 -7.38 -6.80
N LEU A 182 14.82 -6.23 -6.16
CA LEU A 182 13.51 -5.59 -6.28
C LEU A 182 13.40 -4.68 -7.50
N LYS A 183 12.18 -4.63 -8.05
CA LYS A 183 11.83 -3.67 -9.10
C LYS A 183 11.68 -2.29 -8.46
N ILE A 184 12.48 -1.34 -8.91
CA ILE A 184 12.39 0.06 -8.52
C ILE A 184 11.71 0.83 -9.64
N HIS A 185 10.58 1.47 -9.34
CA HIS A 185 9.94 2.40 -10.27
C HIS A 185 9.98 3.80 -9.69
N LEU A 186 10.20 4.78 -10.58
CA LEU A 186 9.91 6.16 -10.27
C LEU A 186 8.44 6.42 -10.54
N MET A 187 7.76 7.09 -9.62
CA MET A 187 6.42 7.57 -9.85
C MET A 187 6.40 9.09 -9.78
N LEU A 188 5.82 9.71 -10.80
CA LEU A 188 5.44 11.11 -10.79
C LEU A 188 3.98 11.20 -10.35
N THR A 189 3.73 11.74 -9.16
CA THR A 189 2.39 12.14 -8.77
C THR A 189 2.17 13.60 -9.13
N LYS A 190 1.38 13.88 -10.17
CA LYS A 190 1.04 15.26 -10.59
C LYS A 190 0.10 16.00 -9.62
N TYR A 191 -0.22 15.41 -8.47
CA TYR A 191 -1.02 16.04 -7.43
C TYR A 191 -0.07 16.57 -6.36
N LYS A 192 0.47 17.77 -6.57
CA LYS A 192 0.78 18.64 -5.43
C LYS A 192 -0.59 19.05 -4.87
N LEU A 193 -0.95 18.51 -3.72
CA LEU A 193 -2.05 19.07 -2.91
C LEU A 193 -1.71 20.53 -2.56
#